data_AF-A0A3A0C7G1-F1
#
_entry.id   AF-A0A3A0C7G1-F1
#
_cell.length_a   1.000
_cell.length_b   1.000
_cell.length_c   1.000
_cell.angle_alpha   90.00
_cell.angle_beta   90.00
_cell.angle_gamma   90.00
#
_symmetry.space_group_name_H-M   'P 1'
#
loop_
_entity.id
_entity.type
_entity.pdbx_description
1 polymer ?
#
loop_
_entity_poly.entity_id
_entity_poly.type
_entity_poly.pdbx_seq_one_letter_code
_entity_poly.pdbx_strand_id
1 'polypeptide(L)'
;MDLDLDKPALTGEDYRTLKELGEAHRAIRAELSKRIIGQDEVVEQVLTAFFAGGHVLLLGVPGLGKTLLIRSLAEILGLRFNRIQFTPDLMPSDITGSDVLASEGSERSFKFLGGPIFTNFILADEINRTPPKTQAAMLEAMEENCVTVAGHSYPLPRPFFVMATQNPIEQEGTYLLPAAALDRFLFTVVVDYPTQADELAMLFHTTSKFELPVARLLDEERVRRMLEVVRRINMRDQTLKYAVDLVRATRPSESRDLMVKDMVECGGSPRATQALILGAKARAALEGRDEATPRDVRSIAMPALHHRVLTNFHADADNVNSRDIVRKLVKEVPRPAGDEPHVEKVVRDGLGRKFMRWLFGEPQQAAGTAAS
;
A
#
# COMPACT_ATOMS: atom_id res chain seq x y z
N MET A 1 16.26 21.97 -13.98
CA MET A 1 15.93 20.80 -14.80
C MET A 1 14.43 20.64 -14.69
N ASP A 2 13.70 21.28 -15.61
CA ASP A 2 12.27 21.01 -15.78
C ASP A 2 12.19 19.61 -16.37
N LEU A 3 11.76 18.67 -15.54
CA LEU A 3 11.43 17.33 -15.98
C LEU A 3 10.04 17.43 -16.61
N ASP A 4 9.98 18.01 -17.82
CA ASP A 4 8.83 17.86 -18.71
C ASP A 4 8.78 16.40 -19.15
N LEU A 5 8.38 15.55 -18.20
CA LEU A 5 7.91 14.21 -18.46
C LEU A 5 6.58 14.41 -19.15
N ASP A 6 6.63 14.41 -20.48
CA ASP A 6 5.52 14.44 -21.42
C ASP A 6 4.61 13.22 -21.14
N LYS A 7 3.83 13.33 -20.06
CA LYS A 7 2.90 12.30 -19.61
C LYS A 7 1.64 12.51 -20.44
N PRO A 8 1.11 11.45 -21.07
CA PRO A 8 -0.14 11.57 -21.80
C PRO A 8 -1.20 12.11 -20.84
N ALA A 9 -1.78 13.27 -21.19
CA ALA A 9 -2.87 13.86 -20.43
C ALA A 9 -3.99 12.82 -20.28
N LEU A 10 -4.61 12.78 -19.09
CA LEU A 10 -5.76 11.92 -18.85
C LEU A 10 -6.83 12.19 -19.91
N THR A 11 -7.28 11.14 -20.57
CA THR A 11 -8.34 11.20 -21.56
C THR A 11 -9.71 11.34 -20.88
N GLY A 12 -10.75 11.70 -21.64
CA GLY A 12 -12.12 11.75 -21.11
C GLY A 12 -12.62 10.41 -20.54
N GLU A 13 -12.10 9.29 -21.06
CA GLU A 13 -12.37 7.94 -20.55
C GLU A 13 -11.63 7.66 -19.23
N ASP A 14 -10.38 8.14 -19.10
CA ASP A 14 -9.62 8.01 -17.86
C ASP A 14 -10.32 8.75 -16.70
N TYR A 15 -10.87 9.96 -16.94
CA TYR A 15 -11.64 10.69 -15.92
C TYR A 15 -12.91 9.97 -15.48
N ARG A 16 -13.60 9.27 -16.40
CA ARG A 16 -14.78 8.45 -16.06
C ARG A 16 -14.38 7.27 -15.18
N THR A 17 -13.32 6.56 -15.57
CA THR A 17 -12.77 5.42 -14.82
C THR A 17 -12.28 5.85 -13.45
N LEU A 18 -11.67 7.03 -13.34
CA LEU A 18 -11.21 7.61 -12.08
C LEU A 18 -12.38 7.92 -11.12
N LYS A 19 -13.46 8.52 -11.65
CA LYS A 19 -14.67 8.77 -10.86
C LYS A 19 -15.30 7.46 -10.39
N GLU A 20 -15.39 6.47 -11.29
CA GLU A 20 -15.86 5.13 -10.98
C GLU A 20 -15.01 4.46 -9.90
N LEU A 21 -13.68 4.59 -9.96
CA LEU A 21 -12.77 4.08 -8.95
C LEU A 21 -13.03 4.71 -7.57
N GLY A 22 -13.24 6.02 -7.49
CA GLY A 22 -13.55 6.68 -6.22
C GLY A 22 -14.91 6.28 -5.63
N GLU A 23 -15.90 6.04 -6.48
CA GLU A 23 -17.20 5.49 -6.05
C GLU A 23 -17.07 4.03 -5.61
N ALA A 24 -16.34 3.22 -6.37
CA ALA A 24 -16.06 1.82 -6.05
C ALA A 24 -15.27 1.69 -4.75
N HIS A 25 -14.27 2.54 -4.49
CA HIS A 25 -13.50 2.54 -3.25
C HIS A 25 -14.39 2.71 -2.02
N ARG A 26 -15.29 3.69 -2.03
CA ARG A 26 -16.27 3.89 -0.94
C ARG A 26 -17.19 2.69 -0.77
N ALA A 27 -17.67 2.11 -1.87
CA ALA A 27 -18.53 0.93 -1.83
C ALA A 27 -17.80 -0.31 -1.30
N ILE A 28 -16.56 -0.55 -1.75
CA ILE A 28 -15.70 -1.65 -1.28
C ILE A 28 -15.46 -1.52 0.23
N ARG A 29 -15.14 -0.32 0.71
CA ARG A 29 -14.93 -0.08 2.16
C ARG A 29 -16.20 -0.34 2.98
N ALA A 30 -17.35 0.12 2.50
CA ALA A 30 -18.63 -0.14 3.15
C ALA A 30 -19.01 -1.63 3.14
N GLU A 31 -18.60 -2.37 2.12
CA GLU A 31 -18.84 -3.81 2.04
C GLU A 31 -17.91 -4.60 2.97
N LEU A 32 -16.63 -4.20 3.05
CA LEU A 32 -15.65 -4.80 3.96
C LEU A 32 -15.97 -4.54 5.43
N SER A 33 -16.47 -3.35 5.79
CA SER A 33 -16.78 -3.02 7.17
C SER A 33 -17.89 -3.90 7.78
N LYS A 34 -18.65 -4.62 6.95
CA LYS A 34 -19.61 -5.65 7.41
C LYS A 34 -18.92 -6.86 8.04
N ARG A 35 -17.70 -7.18 7.60
CA ARG A 35 -16.93 -8.36 8.03
C ARG A 35 -15.68 -8.02 8.83
N ILE A 36 -15.10 -6.85 8.57
CA ILE A 36 -13.81 -6.42 9.12
C ILE A 36 -14.05 -5.22 10.03
N ILE A 37 -13.73 -5.37 11.32
CA ILE A 37 -14.02 -4.39 12.36
C ILE A 37 -12.71 -3.82 12.89
N GLY A 38 -12.65 -2.50 13.08
CA GLY A 38 -11.51 -1.82 13.69
C GLY A 38 -10.23 -1.77 12.84
N GLN A 39 -10.29 -2.10 11.54
CA GLN A 39 -9.11 -2.18 10.66
C GLN A 39 -9.19 -1.26 9.44
N ASP A 40 -9.84 -0.10 9.56
CA ASP A 40 -9.99 0.87 8.47
C ASP A 40 -8.66 1.27 7.82
N GLU A 41 -7.63 1.52 8.64
CA GLU A 41 -6.33 1.93 8.14
C GLU A 41 -5.62 0.80 7.37
N VAL A 42 -5.73 -0.43 7.87
CA VAL A 42 -5.17 -1.63 7.22
C VAL A 42 -5.85 -1.84 5.87
N VAL A 43 -7.18 -1.75 5.83
CA VAL A 43 -7.97 -1.84 4.59
C VAL A 43 -7.52 -0.78 3.59
N GLU A 44 -7.38 0.47 4.03
CA GLU A 44 -6.94 1.59 3.18
C GLU A 44 -5.53 1.36 2.62
N GLN A 45 -4.59 0.91 3.44
CA GLN A 45 -3.21 0.62 3.01
C GLN A 45 -3.15 -0.56 2.04
N VAL A 46 -3.92 -1.62 2.28
CA VAL A 46 -4.00 -2.79 1.38
C VAL A 46 -4.61 -2.42 0.04
N LEU A 47 -5.72 -1.67 0.03
CA LEU A 47 -6.34 -1.18 -1.21
C LEU A 47 -5.38 -0.26 -1.98
N THR A 48 -4.73 0.66 -1.27
CA THR A 48 -3.73 1.55 -1.88
C THR A 48 -2.60 0.75 -2.51
N ALA A 49 -2.09 -0.28 -1.84
CA ALA A 49 -1.03 -1.12 -2.38
C ALA A 49 -1.46 -1.92 -3.61
N PHE A 50 -2.67 -2.50 -3.55
CA PHE A 50 -3.25 -3.25 -4.66
C PHE A 50 -3.40 -2.37 -5.91
N PHE A 51 -4.01 -1.19 -5.78
CA PHE A 51 -4.21 -0.27 -6.91
C PHE A 51 -2.91 0.40 -7.38
N ALA A 52 -1.90 0.49 -6.51
CA ALA A 52 -0.54 0.86 -6.92
C ALA A 52 0.18 -0.24 -7.73
N GLY A 53 -0.39 -1.45 -7.79
CA GLY A 53 0.19 -2.61 -8.45
C GLY A 53 1.35 -3.23 -7.69
N GLY A 54 1.34 -3.11 -6.35
CA GLY A 54 2.38 -3.65 -5.48
C GLY A 54 1.86 -4.72 -4.52
N HIS A 55 2.79 -5.36 -3.82
CA HIS A 55 2.50 -6.42 -2.85
C HIS A 55 2.58 -5.90 -1.41
N VAL A 56 1.91 -6.58 -0.47
CA VAL A 56 1.86 -6.19 0.94
C VAL A 56 2.49 -7.27 1.81
N LEU A 57 3.33 -6.85 2.75
CA LEU A 57 3.74 -7.65 3.90
C LEU A 57 2.93 -7.21 5.11
N LEU A 58 2.22 -8.13 5.75
CA LEU A 58 1.34 -7.85 6.86
C LEU A 58 1.93 -8.43 8.15
N LEU A 59 2.35 -7.53 9.04
CA LEU A 59 2.90 -7.86 10.35
C LEU A 59 1.78 -7.81 11.39
N GLY A 60 1.65 -8.86 12.19
CA GLY A 60 0.74 -8.86 13.33
C GLY A 60 0.49 -10.26 13.86
N VAL A 61 -0.20 -10.36 14.98
CA VAL A 61 -0.48 -11.66 15.60
C VAL A 61 -1.53 -12.46 14.82
N PRO A 62 -1.60 -13.79 15.03
CA PRO A 62 -2.66 -14.63 14.51
C PRO A 62 -4.05 -14.19 15.00
N GLY A 63 -5.10 -14.54 14.25
CA GLY A 63 -6.49 -14.33 14.67
C GLY A 63 -7.08 -12.95 14.35
N LEU A 64 -6.32 -12.01 13.79
CA LEU A 64 -6.81 -10.64 13.47
C LEU A 64 -7.58 -10.55 12.14
N GLY A 65 -8.29 -11.60 11.71
CA GLY A 65 -9.14 -11.53 10.51
C GLY A 65 -8.41 -11.32 9.16
N LYS A 66 -7.07 -11.46 9.11
CA LYS A 66 -6.26 -11.22 7.90
C LYS A 66 -6.69 -12.08 6.70
N THR A 67 -7.00 -13.35 6.96
CA THR A 67 -7.52 -14.26 5.92
C THR A 67 -8.90 -13.83 5.42
N LEU A 68 -9.76 -13.34 6.32
CA LEU A 68 -11.09 -12.86 5.98
C LEU A 68 -11.01 -11.57 5.15
N LEU A 69 -10.08 -10.67 5.47
CA LEU A 69 -9.84 -9.42 4.74
C LEU A 69 -9.53 -9.69 3.27
N ILE A 70 -8.50 -10.49 2.99
CA ILE A 70 -8.07 -10.74 1.61
C ILE A 70 -9.08 -11.56 0.80
N ARG A 71 -9.73 -12.54 1.44
CA ARG A 71 -10.78 -13.32 0.80
C ARG A 71 -11.96 -12.42 0.41
N SER A 72 -12.41 -11.58 1.35
CA SER A 72 -13.53 -10.65 1.10
C SER A 72 -13.16 -9.62 0.03
N LEU A 73 -11.93 -9.11 0.02
CA LEU A 73 -11.44 -8.25 -1.06
C LEU A 73 -11.49 -8.93 -2.42
N ALA A 74 -10.99 -10.16 -2.54
CA ALA A 74 -11.02 -10.90 -3.80
C ALA A 74 -12.47 -11.18 -4.27
N GLU A 75 -13.37 -11.55 -3.35
CA GLU A 75 -14.81 -11.74 -3.64
C GLU A 75 -15.46 -10.44 -4.17
N ILE A 76 -15.23 -9.31 -3.48
CA ILE A 76 -15.79 -8.01 -3.86
C ILE A 76 -15.26 -7.54 -5.22
N LEU A 77 -13.96 -7.75 -5.48
CA LEU A 77 -13.30 -7.37 -6.74
C LEU A 77 -13.58 -8.36 -7.88
N GLY A 78 -14.18 -9.51 -7.58
CA GLY A 78 -14.47 -10.54 -8.58
C GLY A 78 -13.23 -11.25 -9.11
N LEU A 79 -12.22 -11.44 -8.26
CA LEU A 79 -10.91 -11.99 -8.59
C LEU A 79 -10.70 -13.35 -7.92
N ARG A 80 -9.88 -14.21 -8.52
CA ARG A 80 -9.56 -15.52 -7.95
C ARG A 80 -8.65 -15.37 -6.74
N PHE A 81 -8.97 -16.11 -5.69
CA PHE A 81 -8.23 -16.13 -4.43
C PHE A 81 -7.62 -17.50 -4.18
N ASN A 82 -6.40 -17.53 -3.66
CA ASN A 82 -5.80 -18.74 -3.12
C ASN A 82 -5.01 -18.44 -1.83
N ARG A 83 -4.92 -19.43 -0.95
CA ARG A 83 -4.13 -19.37 0.28
C ARG A 83 -3.01 -20.40 0.21
N ILE A 84 -1.80 -19.95 0.45
CA ILE A 84 -0.61 -20.79 0.59
C ILE A 84 -0.14 -20.66 2.03
N GLN A 85 -0.19 -21.75 2.78
CA GLN A 85 0.39 -21.82 4.10
C GLN A 85 1.87 -22.16 3.96
N PHE A 86 2.75 -21.32 4.47
CA PHE A 86 4.17 -21.58 4.48
C PHE A 86 4.50 -22.47 5.68
N THR A 87 4.99 -23.66 5.36
CA THR A 87 5.43 -24.67 6.34
C THR A 87 6.90 -25.01 6.11
N PRO A 88 7.62 -25.59 7.10
CA PRO A 88 9.05 -25.90 6.95
C PRO A 88 9.39 -26.88 5.83
N ASP A 89 8.43 -27.72 5.46
CA ASP A 89 8.53 -28.76 4.43
C ASP A 89 8.10 -28.29 3.02
N LEU A 90 7.54 -27.08 2.90
CA LEU A 90 7.05 -26.56 1.63
C LEU A 90 8.20 -26.39 0.62
N MET A 91 8.07 -27.03 -0.55
CA MET A 91 9.05 -26.95 -1.62
C MET A 91 8.72 -25.83 -2.61
N PRO A 92 9.71 -25.29 -3.36
CA PRO A 92 9.46 -24.32 -4.42
C PRO A 92 8.41 -24.79 -5.44
N SER A 93 8.46 -26.06 -5.84
CA SER A 93 7.51 -26.68 -6.78
C SER A 93 6.08 -26.73 -6.27
N ASP A 94 5.87 -26.74 -4.95
CA ASP A 94 4.53 -26.72 -4.36
C ASP A 94 3.88 -25.33 -4.48
N ILE A 95 4.67 -24.29 -4.76
CA ILE A 95 4.21 -22.93 -5.03
C ILE A 95 4.10 -22.69 -6.53
N THR A 96 5.18 -22.98 -7.27
CA THR A 96 5.32 -22.67 -8.70
C THR A 96 4.65 -23.70 -9.60
N GLY A 97 4.40 -24.91 -9.12
CA GLY A 97 3.98 -26.04 -9.94
C GLY A 97 5.15 -26.87 -10.44
N SER A 98 4.80 -27.97 -11.12
CA SER A 98 5.75 -28.97 -11.62
C SER A 98 5.27 -29.60 -12.91
N ASP A 99 6.20 -30.17 -13.68
CA ASP A 99 5.88 -30.99 -14.84
C ASP A 99 5.53 -32.40 -14.40
N VAL A 100 4.34 -32.83 -14.77
CA VAL A 100 3.85 -34.19 -14.49
C VAL A 100 3.88 -34.97 -15.79
N LEU A 101 4.35 -36.22 -15.73
CA LEU A 101 4.30 -37.14 -16.86
C LEU A 101 2.85 -37.55 -17.10
N ALA A 102 2.24 -37.03 -18.17
CA ALA A 102 0.94 -37.46 -18.63
C ALA A 102 1.13 -38.66 -19.58
N SER A 103 0.45 -39.76 -19.28
CA SER A 103 0.38 -40.92 -20.17
C SER A 103 -1.00 -40.94 -20.83
N GLU A 104 -1.18 -40.16 -21.89
CA GLU A 104 -2.33 -40.31 -22.78
C GLU A 104 -1.97 -41.31 -23.89
N GLY A 105 -2.31 -42.59 -23.66
CA GLY A 105 -2.02 -43.67 -24.62
C GLY A 105 -0.54 -44.10 -24.65
N SER A 106 0.00 -44.27 -25.86
CA SER A 106 1.38 -44.76 -26.10
C SER A 106 2.45 -43.68 -26.08
N GLU A 107 2.08 -42.40 -25.98
CA GLU A 107 3.00 -41.27 -26.02
C GLU A 107 3.11 -40.65 -24.62
N ARG A 108 4.35 -40.54 -24.10
CA ARG A 108 4.63 -39.91 -22.81
C ARG A 108 4.94 -38.44 -23.06
N SER A 109 4.07 -37.54 -22.60
CA SER A 109 4.30 -36.10 -22.66
C SER A 109 4.44 -35.51 -21.26
N PHE A 110 5.32 -34.53 -21.10
CA PHE A 110 5.38 -33.73 -19.88
C PHE A 110 4.33 -32.62 -19.97
N LYS A 111 3.39 -32.59 -19.02
CA LYS A 111 2.36 -31.55 -18.92
C LYS A 111 2.60 -30.73 -17.67
N PHE A 112 2.72 -29.43 -17.85
CA PHE A 112 2.86 -28.51 -16.74
C PHE A 112 1.56 -28.43 -15.92
N LEU A 113 1.68 -28.66 -14.62
CA LEU A 113 0.62 -28.44 -13.65
C LEU A 113 0.97 -27.20 -12.83
N GLY A 114 0.26 -26.10 -13.11
CA GLY A 114 0.47 -24.83 -12.42
C GLY A 114 0.20 -24.94 -10.92
N GLY A 115 1.11 -24.39 -10.12
CA GLY A 115 0.98 -24.36 -8.67
C GLY A 115 -0.09 -23.36 -8.18
N PRO A 116 -0.28 -23.27 -6.85
CA PRO A 116 -1.25 -22.38 -6.23
C PRO A 116 -1.00 -20.89 -6.52
N ILE A 117 0.19 -20.52 -7.01
CA ILE A 117 0.55 -19.14 -7.38
C ILE A 117 -0.18 -18.63 -8.63
N PHE A 118 -0.78 -19.50 -9.45
CA PHE A 118 -1.52 -19.11 -10.66
C PHE A 118 -2.94 -18.61 -10.35
N THR A 119 -3.02 -17.53 -9.58
CA THR A 119 -4.27 -16.87 -9.19
C THR A 119 -4.09 -15.34 -9.18
N ASN A 120 -5.17 -14.59 -8.99
CA ASN A 120 -5.10 -13.12 -8.94
C ASN A 120 -4.70 -12.61 -7.55
N PHE A 121 -5.22 -13.23 -6.49
CA PHE A 121 -4.97 -12.86 -5.09
C PHE A 121 -4.39 -14.04 -4.32
N ILE A 122 -3.24 -13.81 -3.68
CA ILE A 122 -2.56 -14.80 -2.85
C ILE A 122 -2.43 -14.29 -1.43
N LEU A 123 -2.89 -15.11 -0.49
CA LEU A 123 -2.47 -15.04 0.90
C LEU A 123 -1.30 -16.00 1.11
N ALA A 124 -0.10 -15.47 1.36
CA ALA A 124 1.05 -16.25 1.76
C ALA A 124 1.19 -16.17 3.29
N ASP A 125 0.61 -17.14 3.98
CA ASP A 125 0.52 -17.12 5.43
C ASP A 125 1.82 -17.66 6.05
N GLU A 126 2.39 -16.92 7.01
CA GLU A 126 3.58 -17.28 7.77
C GLU A 126 4.82 -17.51 6.89
N ILE A 127 5.08 -16.59 5.94
CA ILE A 127 6.18 -16.72 4.95
C ILE A 127 7.56 -16.97 5.60
N ASN A 128 7.74 -16.54 6.85
CA ASN A 128 8.95 -16.77 7.63
C ASN A 128 9.10 -18.21 8.16
N ARG A 129 8.17 -19.15 7.95
CA ARG A 129 8.29 -20.54 8.43
C ARG A 129 8.91 -21.51 7.43
N THR A 130 9.23 -21.05 6.23
CA THR A 130 9.80 -21.90 5.16
C THR A 130 11.24 -21.47 4.84
N PRO A 131 12.12 -22.40 4.43
CA PRO A 131 13.49 -22.08 4.05
C PRO A 131 13.61 -21.00 2.96
N PRO A 132 14.75 -20.26 2.92
CA PRO A 132 14.96 -19.16 1.98
C PRO A 132 14.76 -19.51 0.49
N LYS A 133 15.03 -20.76 0.10
CA LYS A 133 14.89 -21.21 -1.29
C LYS A 133 13.43 -21.18 -1.77
N THR A 134 12.49 -21.56 -0.91
CA THR A 134 11.05 -21.55 -1.24
C THR A 134 10.49 -20.13 -1.16
N GLN A 135 10.96 -19.32 -0.20
CA GLN A 135 10.65 -17.88 -0.16
C GLN A 135 11.07 -17.19 -1.47
N ALA A 136 12.29 -17.49 -1.95
CA ALA A 136 12.83 -16.93 -3.18
C ALA A 136 11.95 -17.23 -4.41
N ALA A 137 11.43 -18.45 -4.54
CA ALA A 137 10.57 -18.84 -5.66
C ALA A 137 9.29 -17.97 -5.76
N MET A 138 8.69 -17.64 -4.62
CA MET A 138 7.54 -16.74 -4.58
C MET A 138 7.93 -15.28 -4.86
N LEU A 139 9.05 -14.82 -4.28
CA LEU A 139 9.54 -13.45 -4.45
C LEU A 139 9.99 -13.16 -5.89
N GLU A 140 10.53 -14.17 -6.58
CA GLU A 140 10.85 -14.11 -8.02
C GLU A 140 9.58 -13.94 -8.84
N ALA A 141 8.55 -14.74 -8.57
CA ALA A 141 7.26 -14.62 -9.24
C ALA A 141 6.59 -13.25 -9.03
N MET A 142 6.76 -12.63 -7.86
CA MET A 142 6.31 -11.25 -7.58
C MET A 142 7.00 -10.20 -8.45
N GLU A 143 8.31 -10.33 -8.65
CA GLU A 143 9.09 -9.36 -9.42
C GLU A 143 8.91 -9.56 -10.93
N GLU A 144 9.01 -10.80 -11.41
CA GLU A 144 9.00 -11.14 -12.83
C GLU A 144 7.60 -11.29 -13.42
N ASN A 145 6.56 -11.42 -12.58
CA ASN A 145 5.17 -11.69 -13.00
C ASN A 145 5.03 -12.93 -13.90
N CYS A 146 5.97 -13.86 -13.80
CA CYS A 146 5.99 -15.14 -14.48
C CYS A 146 6.69 -16.17 -13.60
N VAL A 147 6.53 -17.44 -13.94
CA VAL A 147 7.14 -18.57 -13.25
C VAL A 147 7.89 -19.39 -14.27
N THR A 148 9.17 -19.69 -14.01
CA THR A 148 9.98 -20.53 -14.90
C THR A 148 10.15 -21.93 -14.32
N VAL A 149 9.66 -22.94 -15.04
CA VAL A 149 9.81 -24.36 -14.68
C VAL A 149 10.40 -25.12 -15.85
N ALA A 150 11.44 -25.91 -15.60
CA ALA A 150 12.14 -26.73 -16.60
C ALA A 150 12.57 -25.97 -17.88
N GLY A 151 12.88 -24.66 -17.76
CA GLY A 151 13.28 -23.82 -18.89
C GLY A 151 12.13 -23.17 -19.67
N HIS A 152 10.87 -23.44 -19.29
CA HIS A 152 9.68 -22.80 -19.86
C HIS A 152 9.15 -21.73 -18.91
N SER A 153 8.83 -20.55 -19.45
CA SER A 153 8.25 -19.43 -18.69
C SER A 153 6.73 -19.38 -18.87
N TYR A 154 6.02 -19.35 -17.75
CA TYR A 154 4.56 -19.30 -17.68
C TYR A 154 4.12 -17.96 -17.07
N PRO A 155 3.35 -17.12 -17.79
CA PRO A 155 2.91 -15.84 -17.26
C PRO A 155 1.87 -16.02 -16.16
N LEU A 156 1.93 -15.16 -15.14
CA LEU A 156 0.92 -15.13 -14.08
C LEU A 156 -0.34 -14.35 -14.52
N PRO A 157 -1.52 -14.66 -13.96
CA PRO A 157 -2.74 -13.89 -14.20
C PRO A 157 -2.56 -12.41 -13.83
N ARG A 158 -3.22 -11.50 -14.56
CA ARG A 158 -3.17 -10.05 -14.27
C ARG A 158 -4.58 -9.53 -13.95
N PRO A 159 -4.79 -8.86 -12.80
CA PRO A 159 -3.79 -8.48 -11.80
C PRO A 159 -3.28 -9.65 -10.96
N PHE A 160 -2.02 -9.56 -10.53
CA PHE A 160 -1.35 -10.47 -9.60
C PHE A 160 -1.01 -9.73 -8.30
N PHE A 161 -1.63 -10.13 -7.19
CA PHE A 161 -1.45 -9.50 -5.89
C PHE A 161 -1.12 -10.55 -4.84
N VAL A 162 -0.18 -10.17 -3.98
CA VAL A 162 0.32 -11.00 -2.89
C VAL A 162 0.20 -10.20 -1.61
N MET A 163 -0.45 -10.80 -0.62
CA MET A 163 -0.36 -10.39 0.77
C MET A 163 0.34 -11.50 1.55
N ALA A 164 1.59 -11.25 1.95
CA ALA A 164 2.33 -12.15 2.82
C ALA A 164 2.07 -11.78 4.27
N THR A 165 2.00 -12.74 5.19
CA THR A 165 1.93 -12.49 6.63
C THR A 165 3.20 -12.96 7.30
N GLN A 166 3.60 -12.24 8.35
CA GLN A 166 4.63 -12.68 9.28
C GLN A 166 4.15 -12.46 10.71
N ASN A 167 4.33 -13.48 11.54
CA ASN A 167 4.13 -13.37 12.98
C ASN A 167 5.47 -12.97 13.61
N PRO A 168 5.60 -11.76 14.20
CA PRO A 168 6.86 -11.30 14.78
C PRO A 168 7.23 -11.99 16.11
N ILE A 169 6.28 -12.70 16.75
CA ILE A 169 6.48 -13.29 18.08
C ILE A 169 7.12 -14.68 17.99
N GLU A 170 6.82 -15.44 16.93
CA GLU A 170 7.38 -16.78 16.74
C GLU A 170 8.83 -16.70 16.25
N GLN A 171 9.77 -17.02 17.15
CA GLN A 171 11.20 -17.04 16.83
C GLN A 171 11.71 -18.45 16.49
N GLU A 172 11.06 -19.50 17.00
CA GLU A 172 11.53 -20.87 16.81
C GLU A 172 11.16 -21.42 15.42
N GLY A 173 12.15 -21.93 14.69
CA GLY A 173 11.94 -22.51 13.35
C GLY A 173 11.57 -21.48 12.27
N THR A 174 11.94 -20.21 12.45
CA THR A 174 11.67 -19.14 11.47
C THR A 174 12.92 -18.65 10.75
N TYR A 175 12.72 -18.24 9.50
CA TYR A 175 13.70 -17.68 8.59
C TYR A 175 13.28 -16.26 8.24
N LEU A 176 14.01 -15.28 8.79
CA LEU A 176 13.77 -13.87 8.51
C LEU A 176 13.98 -13.57 7.02
N LEU A 177 13.11 -12.73 6.47
CA LEU A 177 13.29 -12.24 5.10
C LEU A 177 14.49 -11.27 5.08
N PRO A 178 15.46 -11.47 4.17
CA PRO A 178 16.53 -10.50 3.96
C PRO A 178 15.98 -9.12 3.58
N ALA A 179 16.71 -8.05 3.89
CA ALA A 179 16.29 -6.68 3.53
C ALA A 179 16.00 -6.52 2.02
N ALA A 180 16.78 -7.19 1.17
CA ALA A 180 16.56 -7.21 -0.27
C ALA A 180 15.21 -7.86 -0.69
N ALA A 181 14.72 -8.85 0.09
CA ALA A 181 13.41 -9.45 -0.11
C ALA A 181 12.28 -8.54 0.38
N LEU A 182 12.47 -7.92 1.55
CA LEU A 182 11.53 -6.95 2.09
C LEU A 182 11.33 -5.76 1.14
N ASP A 183 12.37 -5.29 0.46
CA ASP A 183 12.31 -4.17 -0.49
C ASP A 183 11.39 -4.44 -1.70
N ARG A 184 11.06 -5.72 -2.00
CA ARG A 184 10.10 -6.11 -3.04
C ARG A 184 8.64 -5.87 -2.65
N PHE A 185 8.33 -5.79 -1.36
CA PHE A 185 7.00 -5.42 -0.91
C PHE A 185 6.83 -3.92 -1.01
N LEU A 186 5.72 -3.48 -1.61
CA LEU A 186 5.41 -2.06 -1.72
C LEU A 186 5.21 -1.48 -0.32
N PHE A 187 4.37 -2.12 0.49
CA PHE A 187 4.06 -1.74 1.86
C PHE A 187 4.30 -2.87 2.86
N THR A 188 4.77 -2.49 4.04
CA THR A 188 4.67 -3.28 5.26
C THR A 188 3.57 -2.69 6.13
N VAL A 189 2.47 -3.41 6.27
CA VAL A 189 1.28 -3.00 7.03
C VAL A 189 1.31 -3.69 8.38
N VAL A 190 1.15 -2.92 9.45
CA VAL A 190 1.13 -3.41 10.82
C VAL A 190 -0.32 -3.50 11.27
N VAL A 191 -0.70 -4.65 11.83
CA VAL A 191 -2.02 -4.87 12.42
C VAL A 191 -1.83 -5.11 13.91
N ASP A 192 -2.22 -4.11 14.68
CA ASP A 192 -2.23 -4.17 16.14
C ASP A 192 -3.51 -4.84 16.65
N TYR A 193 -3.55 -5.13 17.95
CA TYR A 193 -4.76 -5.63 18.59
C TYR A 193 -5.92 -4.64 18.43
N PRO A 194 -7.15 -5.14 18.21
CA PRO A 194 -8.33 -4.29 18.13
C PRO A 194 -8.55 -3.55 19.46
N THR A 195 -9.27 -2.44 19.40
CA THR A 195 -9.76 -1.80 20.63
C THR A 195 -10.75 -2.71 21.35
N GLN A 196 -10.98 -2.52 22.65
CA GLN A 196 -11.96 -3.31 23.38
C GLN A 196 -13.36 -3.27 22.72
N ALA A 197 -13.76 -2.13 22.17
CA ALA A 197 -15.04 -1.98 21.48
C ALA A 197 -15.08 -2.80 20.17
N ASP A 198 -14.00 -2.75 19.39
CA ASP A 198 -13.86 -3.51 18.14
C ASP A 198 -13.77 -5.01 18.41
N GLU A 199 -13.08 -5.42 19.47
CA GLU A 199 -12.94 -6.83 19.87
C GLU A 199 -14.29 -7.40 20.32
N LEU A 200 -15.06 -6.65 21.11
CA LEU A 200 -16.42 -7.05 21.48
C LEU A 200 -17.30 -7.22 20.24
N ALA A 201 -17.27 -6.25 19.33
CA ALA A 201 -18.03 -6.33 18.08
C ALA A 201 -17.58 -7.52 17.21
N MET A 202 -16.26 -7.78 17.13
CA MET A 202 -15.70 -8.95 16.45
C MET A 202 -16.20 -10.27 17.06
N LEU A 203 -16.25 -10.37 18.39
CA LEU A 203 -16.78 -11.55 19.08
C LEU A 203 -18.25 -11.76 18.75
N PHE A 204 -19.07 -10.71 18.74
CA PHE A 204 -20.47 -10.82 18.34
C PHE A 204 -20.61 -11.36 16.91
N HIS A 205 -19.82 -10.85 15.96
CA HIS A 205 -19.89 -11.30 14.57
C HIS A 205 -19.34 -12.70 14.34
N THR A 206 -18.25 -13.09 15.03
CA THR A 206 -17.56 -14.37 14.81
C THR A 206 -18.22 -15.53 15.54
N THR A 207 -18.85 -15.28 16.69
CA THR A 207 -19.55 -16.32 17.48
C THR A 207 -20.99 -16.54 17.04
N SER A 208 -21.55 -15.61 16.26
CA SER A 208 -22.84 -15.76 15.61
C SER A 208 -22.69 -16.57 14.32
N LYS A 209 -23.58 -17.52 14.03
CA LYS A 209 -23.58 -18.34 12.79
C LYS A 209 -23.89 -17.54 11.50
N PHE A 210 -23.74 -16.21 11.51
CA PHE A 210 -24.07 -15.34 10.39
C PHE A 210 -22.82 -15.02 9.59
N GLU A 211 -22.58 -15.77 8.52
CA GLU A 211 -21.71 -15.29 7.44
C GLU A 211 -22.47 -14.22 6.66
N LEU A 212 -22.09 -12.96 6.84
CA LEU A 212 -22.63 -11.87 6.03
C LEU A 212 -22.07 -12.01 4.61
N PRO A 213 -22.88 -12.31 3.58
CA PRO A 213 -22.38 -12.36 2.20
C PRO A 213 -21.88 -10.97 1.79
N VAL A 214 -20.75 -10.90 1.11
CA VAL A 214 -20.28 -9.66 0.46
C VAL A 214 -20.75 -9.63 -0.98
N ALA A 215 -21.19 -8.47 -1.44
CA ALA A 215 -21.54 -8.27 -2.83
C ALA A 215 -20.29 -8.17 -3.71
N ARG A 216 -20.29 -8.86 -4.85
CA ARG A 216 -19.33 -8.62 -5.93
C ARG A 216 -19.65 -7.28 -6.58
N LEU A 217 -18.74 -6.31 -6.47
CA LEU A 217 -18.91 -4.96 -6.99
C LEU A 217 -18.23 -4.74 -8.34
N LEU A 218 -17.10 -5.43 -8.56
CA LEU A 218 -16.28 -5.30 -9.77
C LEU A 218 -16.04 -6.66 -10.45
N ASP A 219 -15.46 -6.59 -11.64
CA ASP A 219 -14.93 -7.72 -12.40
C ASP A 219 -13.47 -7.47 -12.78
N GLU A 220 -12.78 -8.53 -13.24
CA GLU A 220 -11.35 -8.50 -13.57
C GLU A 220 -11.01 -7.44 -14.62
N GLU A 221 -11.90 -7.22 -15.61
CA GLU A 221 -11.66 -6.26 -16.68
C GLU A 221 -11.75 -4.81 -16.18
N ARG A 222 -12.76 -4.49 -15.36
CA ARG A 222 -12.91 -3.19 -14.69
C ARG A 222 -11.73 -2.90 -13.79
N VAL A 223 -11.31 -3.88 -12.99
CA VAL A 223 -10.14 -3.73 -12.11
C VAL A 223 -8.86 -3.45 -12.91
N ARG A 224 -8.64 -4.17 -14.03
CA ARG A 224 -7.49 -3.92 -14.91
C ARG A 224 -7.48 -2.49 -15.45
N ARG A 225 -8.63 -1.98 -15.92
CA ARG A 225 -8.73 -0.59 -16.41
C ARG A 225 -8.42 0.42 -15.30
N MET A 226 -8.93 0.20 -14.09
CA MET A 226 -8.64 1.07 -12.94
C MET A 226 -7.14 1.10 -12.59
N LEU A 227 -6.47 -0.06 -12.61
CA LEU A 227 -5.01 -0.16 -12.38
C LEU A 227 -4.19 0.61 -13.42
N GLU A 228 -4.62 0.59 -14.69
CA GLU A 228 -3.96 1.33 -15.77
C GLU A 228 -4.09 2.85 -15.58
N VAL A 229 -5.27 3.32 -15.17
CA VAL A 229 -5.54 4.75 -14.91
C VAL A 229 -4.72 5.25 -13.72
N VAL A 230 -4.59 4.47 -12.65
CA VAL A 230 -3.80 4.84 -11.46
C VAL A 230 -2.35 5.19 -11.83
N ARG A 231 -1.75 4.48 -12.79
CA ARG A 231 -0.37 4.76 -13.25
C ARG A 231 -0.24 6.13 -13.94
N ARG A 232 -1.33 6.60 -14.56
CA ARG A 232 -1.39 7.87 -15.32
C ARG A 232 -1.71 9.09 -14.47
N ILE A 233 -2.04 8.91 -13.19
CA ILE A 233 -2.29 10.03 -12.27
C ILE A 233 -1.13 11.03 -12.26
N ASN A 234 -1.50 12.31 -12.27
CA ASN A 234 -0.57 13.42 -12.32
C ASN A 234 0.09 13.64 -10.96
N MET A 235 1.31 14.18 -10.99
CA MET A 235 2.04 14.53 -9.77
C MET A 235 2.97 15.69 -10.12
N ARG A 236 2.81 16.81 -9.42
CA ARG A 236 3.65 18.00 -9.61
C ARG A 236 5.10 17.72 -9.23
N ASP A 237 6.01 18.44 -9.86
CA ASP A 237 7.45 18.40 -9.59
C ASP A 237 7.79 18.64 -8.12
N GLN A 238 7.05 19.53 -7.45
CA GLN A 238 7.25 19.78 -6.02
C GLN A 238 6.93 18.56 -5.16
N THR A 239 5.89 17.80 -5.53
CA THR A 239 5.52 16.56 -4.84
C THR A 239 6.55 15.45 -5.11
N LEU A 240 7.05 15.35 -6.34
CA LEU A 240 8.13 14.42 -6.70
C LEU A 240 9.41 14.72 -5.92
N LYS A 241 9.82 16.00 -5.88
CA LYS A 241 10.97 16.47 -5.09
C LYS A 241 10.77 16.16 -3.61
N TYR A 242 9.61 16.43 -3.05
CA TYR A 242 9.29 16.10 -1.67
C TYR A 242 9.44 14.60 -1.35
N ALA A 243 8.96 13.70 -2.24
CA ALA A 243 9.13 12.26 -2.04
C ALA A 243 10.61 11.83 -2.10
N VAL A 244 11.39 12.44 -2.99
CA VAL A 244 12.85 12.22 -3.08
C VAL A 244 13.54 12.72 -1.82
N ASP A 245 13.24 13.95 -1.39
CA ASP A 245 13.84 14.57 -0.20
C ASP A 245 13.55 13.75 1.06
N LEU A 246 12.32 13.26 1.20
CA LEU A 246 11.93 12.39 2.33
C LEU A 246 12.75 11.09 2.36
N VAL A 247 12.92 10.43 1.21
CA VAL A 247 13.73 9.20 1.13
C VAL A 247 15.20 9.50 1.39
N ARG A 248 15.74 10.58 0.81
CA ARG A 248 17.13 10.98 1.02
C ARG A 248 17.42 11.34 2.48
N ALA A 249 16.45 11.93 3.19
CA ALA A 249 16.56 12.22 4.62
C ALA A 249 16.69 10.97 5.50
N THR A 250 16.31 9.78 5.01
CA THR A 250 16.54 8.51 5.71
C THR A 250 17.98 7.99 5.58
N ARG A 251 18.79 8.54 4.67
CA ARG A 251 20.15 8.04 4.39
C ARG A 251 21.16 8.71 5.32
N PRO A 252 21.97 7.96 6.08
CA PRO A 252 22.97 8.52 7.00
C PRO A 252 23.94 9.52 6.35
N SER A 253 24.38 9.23 5.12
CA SER A 253 25.33 10.08 4.38
C SER A 253 24.76 11.41 3.91
N GLU A 254 23.43 11.55 3.85
CA GLU A 254 22.76 12.71 3.28
C GLU A 254 21.88 13.45 4.30
N SER A 255 21.48 12.77 5.38
CA SER A 255 20.61 13.33 6.38
C SER A 255 21.27 14.47 7.15
N ARG A 256 20.45 15.43 7.59
CA ARG A 256 20.87 16.50 8.50
C ARG A 256 20.56 16.16 9.96
N ASP A 257 19.73 15.15 10.20
CA ASP A 257 19.34 14.71 11.52
C ASP A 257 20.44 13.80 12.11
N LEU A 258 20.95 14.18 13.28
CA LEU A 258 21.96 13.41 14.01
C LEU A 258 21.43 12.00 14.35
N MET A 259 20.15 11.88 14.68
CA MET A 259 19.52 10.59 14.98
C MET A 259 19.66 9.62 13.79
N VAL A 260 19.46 10.09 12.57
CA VAL A 260 19.60 9.24 11.37
C VAL A 260 21.07 8.87 11.15
N LYS A 261 22.01 9.79 11.37
CA LYS A 261 23.44 9.50 11.20
C LYS A 261 23.94 8.45 12.19
N ASP A 262 23.45 8.52 13.43
CA ASP A 262 23.95 7.71 14.52
C ASP A 262 23.21 6.37 14.64
N MET A 263 21.94 6.29 14.23
CA MET A 263 21.06 5.13 14.48
C MET A 263 20.66 4.36 13.22
N VAL A 264 20.86 4.88 12.01
CA VAL A 264 20.51 4.18 10.76
C VAL A 264 21.76 3.60 10.12
N GLU A 265 21.74 2.30 9.81
CA GLU A 265 22.78 1.63 9.03
C GLU A 265 22.54 1.82 7.53
N CYS A 266 21.30 1.63 7.08
CA CYS A 266 20.94 1.73 5.67
C CYS A 266 19.59 2.45 5.50
N GLY A 267 19.58 3.53 4.73
CA GLY A 267 18.35 4.27 4.40
C GLY A 267 17.63 3.74 3.17
N GLY A 268 16.54 4.41 2.78
CA GLY A 268 15.70 4.01 1.67
C GLY A 268 16.41 4.00 0.30
N SER A 269 16.23 2.90 -0.43
CA SER A 269 16.68 2.71 -1.82
C SER A 269 15.85 3.56 -2.81
N PRO A 270 16.23 3.65 -4.10
CA PRO A 270 15.36 4.25 -5.13
C PRO A 270 13.98 3.58 -5.24
N ARG A 271 13.86 2.30 -4.88
CA ARG A 271 12.56 1.60 -4.80
C ARG A 271 11.66 2.21 -3.73
N ALA A 272 12.23 2.75 -2.64
CA ALA A 272 11.49 3.51 -1.64
C ALA A 272 10.79 4.73 -2.26
N THR A 273 11.50 5.49 -3.10
CA THR A 273 10.92 6.64 -3.82
C THR A 273 9.83 6.21 -4.79
N GLN A 274 10.05 5.13 -5.54
CA GLN A 274 9.03 4.57 -6.44
C GLN A 274 7.78 4.13 -5.66
N ALA A 275 7.96 3.46 -4.52
CA ALA A 275 6.88 3.04 -3.64
C ALA A 275 6.07 4.23 -3.12
N LEU A 276 6.75 5.32 -2.74
CA LEU A 276 6.08 6.54 -2.30
C LEU A 276 5.22 7.16 -3.42
N ILE A 277 5.78 7.24 -4.63
CA ILE A 277 5.10 7.85 -5.78
C ILE A 277 3.90 7.01 -6.20
N LEU A 278 4.07 5.69 -6.35
CA LEU A 278 3.00 4.79 -6.76
C LEU A 278 1.89 4.73 -5.70
N GLY A 279 2.25 4.64 -4.42
CA GLY A 279 1.29 4.69 -3.31
C GLY A 279 0.52 6.02 -3.26
N ALA A 280 1.20 7.15 -3.47
CA ALA A 280 0.54 8.46 -3.50
C ALA A 280 -0.43 8.62 -4.67
N LYS A 281 -0.06 8.12 -5.86
CA LYS A 281 -0.95 8.09 -7.04
C LYS A 281 -2.17 7.22 -6.80
N ALA A 282 -1.98 6.01 -6.27
CA ALA A 282 -3.07 5.10 -5.95
C ALA A 282 -4.03 5.71 -4.93
N ARG A 283 -3.50 6.32 -3.87
CA ARG A 283 -4.32 7.00 -2.86
C ARG A 283 -5.14 8.14 -3.45
N ALA A 284 -4.53 9.00 -4.27
CA ALA A 284 -5.25 10.07 -4.95
C ALA A 284 -6.35 9.51 -5.87
N ALA A 285 -6.05 8.44 -6.62
CA ALA A 285 -7.01 7.78 -7.50
C ALA A 285 -8.19 7.16 -6.75
N LEU A 286 -7.94 6.53 -5.60
CA LEU A 286 -8.97 5.97 -4.73
C LEU A 286 -9.89 7.04 -4.14
N GLU A 287 -9.38 8.26 -3.94
CA GLU A 287 -10.20 9.42 -3.56
C GLU A 287 -10.91 10.07 -4.77
N GLY A 288 -10.72 9.54 -5.99
CA GLY A 288 -11.27 10.09 -7.23
C GLY A 288 -10.57 11.36 -7.71
N ARG A 289 -9.36 11.65 -7.22
CA ARG A 289 -8.53 12.80 -7.61
C ARG A 289 -7.57 12.41 -8.74
N ASP A 290 -7.39 13.33 -9.68
CA ASP A 290 -6.52 13.19 -10.86
C ASP A 290 -5.07 13.62 -10.59
N GLU A 291 -4.81 14.17 -9.40
CA GLU A 291 -3.51 14.67 -8.98
C GLU A 291 -3.11 14.21 -7.58
N ALA A 292 -1.90 13.66 -7.46
CA ALA A 292 -1.26 13.28 -6.20
C ALA A 292 -0.52 14.47 -5.55
N THR A 293 -0.76 14.62 -4.25
CA THR A 293 -0.28 15.75 -3.43
C THR A 293 0.75 15.31 -2.39
N PRO A 294 1.50 16.23 -1.76
CA PRO A 294 2.47 15.86 -0.72
C PRO A 294 1.81 15.23 0.52
N ARG A 295 0.55 15.56 0.79
CA ARG A 295 -0.28 14.87 1.78
C ARG A 295 -0.38 13.37 1.51
N ASP A 296 -0.53 12.96 0.24
CA ASP A 296 -0.63 11.56 -0.14
C ASP A 296 0.66 10.82 0.17
N VAL A 297 1.80 11.42 -0.19
CA VAL A 297 3.15 10.90 0.11
C VAL A 297 3.36 10.71 1.61
N ARG A 298 2.98 11.70 2.44
CA ARG A 298 3.11 11.61 3.90
C ARG A 298 2.28 10.46 4.49
N SER A 299 1.06 10.30 4.00
CA SER A 299 0.11 9.33 4.54
C SER A 299 0.56 7.89 4.31
N ILE A 300 1.30 7.64 3.23
CA ILE A 300 1.83 6.31 2.88
C ILE A 300 3.32 6.15 3.24
N ALA A 301 3.95 7.18 3.81
CA ALA A 301 5.38 7.14 4.15
C ALA A 301 5.70 6.06 5.18
N MET A 302 4.86 5.88 6.19
CA MET A 302 5.07 4.84 7.21
C MET A 302 5.06 3.43 6.62
N PRO A 303 3.98 2.98 5.95
CA PRO A 303 3.96 1.63 5.38
C PRO A 303 4.98 1.42 4.26
N ALA A 304 5.39 2.47 3.55
CA ALA A 304 6.39 2.37 2.48
C ALA A 304 7.84 2.36 2.98
N LEU A 305 8.18 3.08 4.04
CA LEU A 305 9.58 3.31 4.42
C LEU A 305 10.05 2.45 5.59
N HIS A 306 9.16 2.02 6.48
CA HIS A 306 9.55 1.35 7.72
C HIS A 306 10.48 0.15 7.50
N HIS A 307 10.16 -0.75 6.57
CA HIS A 307 10.98 -1.93 6.27
C HIS A 307 12.19 -1.65 5.37
N ARG A 308 12.36 -0.40 4.91
CA ARG A 308 13.44 0.06 4.05
C ARG A 308 14.47 0.92 4.78
N VAL A 309 14.24 1.20 6.06
CA VAL A 309 15.19 1.88 6.94
C VAL A 309 15.69 0.84 7.92
N LEU A 310 16.96 0.47 7.81
CA LEU A 310 17.61 -0.50 8.70
C LEU A 310 18.33 0.25 9.81
N THR A 311 17.95 -0.03 11.05
CA THR A 311 18.60 0.50 12.24
C THR A 311 19.87 -0.28 12.57
N ASN A 312 20.80 0.37 13.26
CA ASN A 312 22.01 -0.25 13.77
C ASN A 312 21.88 -0.65 15.26
N PHE A 313 22.92 -1.28 15.81
CA PHE A 313 22.95 -1.70 17.22
C PHE A 313 22.77 -0.57 18.24
N HIS A 314 23.13 0.68 17.91
CA HIS A 314 22.91 1.82 18.80
C HIS A 314 21.42 2.14 18.94
N ALA A 315 20.68 2.07 17.84
CA ALA A 315 19.23 2.23 17.87
C ALA A 315 18.57 1.15 18.73
N ASP A 316 19.01 -0.10 18.59
CA ASP A 316 18.49 -1.22 19.37
C ASP A 316 18.76 -1.03 20.87
N ALA A 317 19.95 -0.55 21.24
CA ALA A 317 20.29 -0.24 22.64
C ALA A 317 19.39 0.85 23.25
N ASP A 318 19.03 1.85 22.44
CA ASP A 318 18.15 2.96 22.85
C ASP A 318 16.65 2.66 22.65
N ASN A 319 16.29 1.43 22.26
CA ASN A 319 14.92 1.00 21.91
C ASN A 319 14.26 1.88 20.83
N VAL A 320 15.06 2.43 19.92
CA VAL A 320 14.60 3.21 18.77
C VAL A 320 14.46 2.27 17.57
N ASN A 321 13.25 2.17 17.03
CA ASN A 321 12.99 1.38 15.83
C ASN A 321 12.84 2.26 14.57
N SER A 322 12.83 1.63 13.41
CA SER A 322 12.65 2.29 12.11
C SER A 322 11.34 3.09 12.00
N ARG A 323 10.26 2.71 12.72
CA ARG A 323 8.97 3.45 12.69
C ARG A 323 9.14 4.80 13.37
N ASP A 324 9.87 4.85 14.48
CA ASP A 324 10.08 6.09 15.21
C ASP A 324 10.91 7.08 14.40
N ILE A 325 11.95 6.59 13.71
CA ILE A 325 12.77 7.38 12.78
C ILE A 325 11.92 7.91 11.62
N VAL A 326 11.14 7.06 10.96
CA VAL A 326 10.26 7.49 9.85
C VAL A 326 9.22 8.49 10.34
N ARG A 327 8.61 8.28 11.52
CA ARG A 327 7.60 9.18 12.10
C ARG A 327 8.19 10.57 12.37
N LYS A 328 9.44 10.64 12.83
CA LYS A 328 10.18 11.89 13.05
C LYS A 328 10.44 12.59 11.71
N LEU A 329 11.01 11.88 10.74
CA LEU A 329 11.35 12.44 9.43
C LEU A 329 10.13 13.00 8.68
N VAL A 330 8.99 12.31 8.73
CA VAL A 330 7.74 12.80 8.11
C VAL A 330 7.28 14.14 8.71
N LYS A 331 7.58 14.40 9.99
CA LYS A 331 7.27 15.68 10.66
C LYS A 331 8.28 16.77 10.33
N GLU A 332 9.56 16.44 10.29
CA GLU A 332 10.65 17.42 10.13
C GLU A 332 10.89 17.86 8.68
N VAL A 333 10.69 16.97 7.71
CA VAL A 333 10.92 17.32 6.29
C VAL A 333 9.89 18.39 5.86
N PRO A 334 10.36 19.58 5.44
CA PRO A 334 9.49 20.71 5.12
C PRO A 334 8.45 20.39 4.05
N ARG A 335 7.26 20.98 4.16
CA ARG A 335 6.23 20.86 3.12
C ARG A 335 6.61 21.77 1.95
N PRO A 336 6.41 21.37 0.69
CA PRO A 336 6.45 22.32 -0.42
C PRO A 336 5.34 23.37 -0.24
N ALA A 337 5.62 24.62 -0.64
CA ALA A 337 4.71 25.74 -0.49
C ALA A 337 3.43 25.52 -1.32
N GLY A 338 2.25 25.62 -0.67
CA GLY A 338 0.94 25.39 -1.31
C GLY A 338 0.17 24.17 -0.78
N ASP A 339 0.80 23.34 0.05
CA ASP A 339 0.21 22.17 0.73
C ASP A 339 -0.51 22.55 2.06
N GLU A 340 -1.18 23.71 2.07
CA GLU A 340 -2.10 24.05 3.16
C GLU A 340 -3.40 23.25 2.97
N PRO A 341 -3.90 22.55 4.00
CA PRO A 341 -5.21 21.92 3.96
C PRO A 341 -6.24 22.93 3.46
N HIS A 342 -7.10 22.56 2.51
CA HIS A 342 -8.18 23.44 2.04
C HIS A 342 -9.03 23.96 3.21
N VAL A 343 -9.13 23.17 4.29
CA VAL A 343 -9.77 23.55 5.56
C VAL A 343 -8.99 24.64 6.31
N GLU A 344 -7.66 24.53 6.46
CA GLU A 344 -6.84 25.56 7.11
C GLU A 344 -6.75 26.83 6.29
N LYS A 345 -6.72 26.72 4.96
CA LYS A 345 -6.72 27.87 4.06
C LYS A 345 -8.04 28.65 4.14
N VAL A 346 -9.18 27.95 4.17
CA VAL A 346 -10.50 28.58 4.37
C VAL A 346 -10.66 29.16 5.78
N VAL A 347 -10.15 28.49 6.82
CA VAL A 347 -10.18 29.01 8.19
C VAL A 347 -9.28 30.23 8.33
N ARG A 348 -8.08 30.23 7.74
CA ARG A 348 -7.13 31.34 7.79
C ARG A 348 -7.58 32.54 6.93
N ASP A 349 -8.06 32.29 5.71
CA ASP A 349 -8.61 33.35 4.84
C ASP A 349 -9.97 33.87 5.36
N GLY A 350 -10.76 33.01 6.01
CA GLY A 350 -12.04 33.34 6.63
C GLY A 350 -11.91 34.11 7.94
N LEU A 351 -10.97 33.72 8.82
CA LEU A 351 -10.65 34.48 10.03
C LEU A 351 -9.99 35.81 9.66
N GLY A 352 -9.03 35.83 8.75
CA GLY A 352 -8.33 37.07 8.36
C GLY A 352 -9.30 38.15 7.86
N ARG A 353 -10.27 37.79 7.01
CA ARG A 353 -11.27 38.75 6.51
C ARG A 353 -12.30 39.14 7.57
N LYS A 354 -12.81 38.21 8.38
CA LYS A 354 -13.78 38.57 9.44
C LYS A 354 -13.14 39.37 10.58
N PHE A 355 -11.91 39.04 10.95
CA PHE A 355 -11.17 39.71 12.03
C PHE A 355 -10.74 41.13 11.62
N MET A 356 -10.28 41.34 10.38
CA MET A 356 -10.00 42.69 9.86
C MET A 356 -11.26 43.54 9.71
N ARG A 357 -12.40 42.95 9.33
CA ARG A 357 -13.68 43.67 9.21
C ARG A 357 -14.25 44.06 10.58
N TRP A 358 -13.97 43.28 11.62
CA TRP A 358 -14.32 43.60 13.02
C TRP A 358 -13.38 44.65 13.64
N LEU A 359 -12.09 44.61 13.33
CA LEU A 359 -11.09 45.56 13.86
C LEU A 359 -11.16 46.96 13.24
N PHE A 360 -11.48 47.08 11.95
CA PHE A 360 -11.31 48.35 11.23
C PHE A 360 -12.61 49.08 10.87
N GLY A 361 -13.79 48.45 11.03
CA GLY A 361 -15.07 49.06 10.68
C GLY A 361 -15.19 49.40 9.18
N GLU A 362 -16.41 49.41 8.63
CA GLU A 362 -16.59 49.90 7.26
C GLU A 362 -16.41 51.43 7.23
N PRO A 363 -15.61 52.00 6.30
CA PRO A 363 -15.52 53.44 6.17
C PRO A 363 -16.85 54.00 5.65
N GLN A 364 -17.56 54.73 6.49
CA GLN A 364 -18.70 55.55 6.10
C GLN A 364 -18.24 56.58 5.05
N GLN A 365 -18.82 56.50 3.85
CA GLN A 365 -18.70 57.55 2.84
C GLN A 365 -19.34 58.84 3.37
N ALA A 366 -18.53 59.84 3.69
CA ALA A 366 -18.95 61.20 3.95
C ALA A 366 -18.67 62.06 2.72
N ALA A 367 -19.72 62.46 2.01
CA ALA A 367 -19.80 63.63 1.14
C ALA A 367 -21.31 63.88 0.93
N GLY A 368 -21.95 64.98 1.36
CA GLY A 368 -21.49 66.36 1.38
C GLY A 368 -22.50 67.15 0.55
N THR A 369 -23.51 67.73 1.19
CA THR A 369 -24.50 68.63 0.59
C THR A 369 -23.93 70.02 0.32
N ALA A 370 -24.01 70.48 -0.93
CA ALA A 370 -24.09 71.87 -1.42
C ALA A 370 -24.09 71.80 -2.97
N ALA A 371 -24.85 72.52 -3.80
CA ALA A 371 -25.75 73.66 -3.63
C ALA A 371 -26.66 73.76 -4.89
N SER A 372 -27.92 74.17 -4.72
CA SER A 372 -28.60 75.29 -5.42
C SER A 372 -30.01 75.47 -4.88
#